data_AF-A0A537N1Q1-F1
#
_entry.id   AF-A0A537N1Q1-F1
#
_cell.length_a   1.000
_cell.length_b   1.000
_cell.length_c   1.000
_cell.angle_alpha   90.00
_cell.angle_beta   90.00
_cell.angle_gamma   90.00
#
_symmetry.space_group_name_H-M   'P 1'
#
loop_
_entity.id
_entity.type
_entity.pdbx_description
1 polymer ?
#
loop_
_entity_poly.entity_id
_entity_poly.type
_entity_poly.pdbx_seq_one_letter_code
_entity_poly.pdbx_strand_id
1 'polypeptide(L)'
;MLGPQYGGIDATAGLNTFSDGSIYHFSISWAMPVTWPAAVYSLEVGIAGTDGVLTIDDTHRDIVLAVSKPQQEGYRPDPSRLVDFMGSYPPGDIALGELRGPMREETESWLNHVSLGLPTHAATAAEAHNRLILTKALDLSARLKRPVPLPISAQDEREGVAPARERASV
;
A
#
# COMPACT_ATOMS: atom_id res chain seq x y z
N MET A 1 15.94 -5.68 15.09
CA MET A 1 14.73 -6.46 14.73
C MET A 1 13.68 -6.19 15.77
N LEU A 2 12.47 -5.81 15.37
CA LEU A 2 11.38 -5.43 16.27
C LEU A 2 10.96 -6.58 17.18
N GLY A 3 10.95 -7.83 16.68
CA GLY A 3 10.54 -9.00 17.45
C GLY A 3 11.43 -9.28 18.67
N PRO A 4 12.71 -9.64 18.49
CA PRO A 4 13.58 -10.01 19.60
C PRO A 4 13.85 -8.88 20.60
N GLN A 5 13.87 -7.62 20.16
CA GLN A 5 14.29 -6.49 21.01
C GLN A 5 13.11 -5.74 21.65
N TYR A 6 11.94 -5.74 21.00
CA TYR A 6 10.81 -4.91 21.40
C TYR A 6 9.47 -5.66 21.44
N GLY A 7 9.47 -6.98 21.18
CA GLY A 7 8.25 -7.80 21.16
C GLY A 7 7.31 -7.48 19.99
N GLY A 8 7.80 -6.78 18.96
CA GLY A 8 7.04 -6.41 17.78
C GLY A 8 6.94 -7.53 16.73
N ILE A 9 6.25 -7.26 15.62
CA ILE A 9 6.21 -8.16 14.47
C ILE A 9 7.27 -7.69 13.47
N ASP A 10 8.22 -8.57 13.13
CA ASP A 10 9.30 -8.26 12.19
C ASP A 10 8.81 -8.21 10.74
N ALA A 11 7.88 -9.10 10.38
CA ALA A 11 7.27 -9.13 9.06
C ALA A 11 5.84 -9.67 9.11
N THR A 12 4.98 -9.10 8.27
CA THR A 12 3.60 -9.55 8.05
C THR A 12 3.43 -9.81 6.57
N ALA A 13 2.77 -10.92 6.22
CA ALA A 13 2.35 -11.20 4.86
C ALA A 13 0.86 -11.52 4.84
N GLY A 14 0.18 -11.14 3.77
CA GLY A 14 -1.25 -11.33 3.63
C GLY A 14 -1.67 -11.55 2.19
N LEU A 15 -2.86 -12.13 2.04
CA LEU A 15 -3.52 -12.35 0.76
C LEU A 15 -5.00 -12.00 0.91
N ASN A 16 -5.47 -11.12 0.05
CA ASN A 16 -6.88 -10.74 -0.07
C ASN A 16 -7.41 -11.27 -1.39
N THR A 17 -8.57 -11.93 -1.35
CA THR A 17 -9.31 -12.36 -2.54
C THR A 17 -10.49 -11.41 -2.76
N PHE A 18 -10.59 -10.85 -3.96
CA PHE A 18 -11.67 -9.96 -4.35
C PHE A 18 -12.87 -10.77 -4.87
N SER A 19 -14.04 -10.14 -4.92
CA SER A 19 -15.28 -10.78 -5.39
C SER A 19 -15.24 -11.22 -6.85
N ASP A 20 -14.37 -10.60 -7.67
CA ASP A 20 -14.14 -10.95 -9.07
C ASP A 20 -13.06 -12.04 -9.25
N GLY A 21 -12.52 -12.57 -8.15
CA GLY A 21 -11.46 -13.57 -8.15
C GLY A 21 -10.05 -13.01 -8.30
N SER A 22 -9.88 -11.68 -8.44
CA SER A 22 -8.55 -11.07 -8.39
C SER A 22 -7.92 -11.22 -7.00
N ILE A 23 -6.60 -11.24 -6.96
CA ILE A 23 -5.82 -11.51 -5.74
C ILE A 23 -4.87 -10.35 -5.49
N TYR A 24 -4.89 -9.82 -4.28
CA TYR A 24 -3.88 -8.90 -3.78
C TYR A 24 -3.07 -9.61 -2.69
N HIS A 25 -1.81 -9.88 -2.98
CA HIS A 25 -0.86 -10.41 -2.00
C HIS A 25 0.17 -9.33 -1.67
N PHE A 26 0.64 -9.32 -0.43
CA PHE A 26 1.60 -8.32 0.01
C PHE A 26 2.47 -8.89 1.15
N SER A 27 3.64 -8.30 1.31
CA SER A 27 4.51 -8.52 2.45
C SER A 27 5.08 -7.19 2.92
N ILE A 28 5.09 -6.99 4.24
CA ILE A 28 5.68 -5.84 4.91
C ILE A 28 6.74 -6.40 5.84
N SER A 29 7.97 -5.92 5.72
CA SER A 29 9.10 -6.44 6.49
C SER A 29 10.00 -5.31 6.97
N TRP A 30 10.28 -5.32 8.27
CA TRP A 30 11.27 -4.47 8.93
C TRP A 30 12.60 -5.21 9.18
N ALA A 31 12.74 -6.40 8.61
CA ALA A 31 13.82 -7.33 8.87
C ALA A 31 15.00 -7.25 7.87
N MET A 32 15.00 -6.24 7.00
CA MET A 32 16.04 -6.08 5.98
C MET A 32 17.37 -5.60 6.61
N PRO A 33 18.54 -5.94 6.02
CA PRO A 33 19.83 -5.45 6.49
C PRO A 33 19.91 -3.92 6.48
N VAL A 34 20.52 -3.32 7.50
CA VAL A 34 20.68 -1.85 7.59
C VAL A 34 21.50 -1.24 6.45
N THR A 35 22.30 -2.05 5.76
CA THR A 35 23.07 -1.65 4.57
C THR A 35 22.23 -1.62 3.30
N TRP A 36 21.01 -2.16 3.33
CA TRP A 36 20.08 -2.10 2.21
C TRP A 36 19.35 -0.75 2.23
N PRO A 37 19.47 0.09 1.19
CA PRO A 37 18.84 1.41 1.16
C PRO A 37 17.32 1.36 1.39
N ALA A 38 16.69 0.27 0.96
CA ALA A 38 15.24 0.09 1.09
C ALA A 38 14.77 -0.32 2.50
N ALA A 39 15.69 -0.52 3.46
CA ALA A 39 15.38 -0.99 4.81
C ALA A 39 14.66 0.05 5.69
N VAL A 40 14.68 1.34 5.30
CA VAL A 40 14.10 2.45 6.10
C VAL A 40 12.71 2.85 5.63
N TYR A 41 12.44 2.81 4.33
CA TYR A 41 11.12 3.09 3.74
C TYR A 41 11.12 2.78 2.25
N SER A 42 10.41 1.74 1.80
CA SER A 42 10.30 1.38 0.38
C SER A 42 9.07 0.55 0.08
N LEU A 43 8.57 0.67 -1.13
CA LEU A 43 7.41 -0.05 -1.63
C LEU A 43 7.68 -0.53 -3.06
N GLU A 44 7.37 -1.80 -3.30
CA GLU A 44 7.30 -2.37 -4.64
C GLU A 44 5.85 -2.83 -4.87
N VAL A 45 5.22 -2.34 -5.93
CA VAL A 45 3.85 -2.72 -6.32
C VAL A 45 3.86 -3.28 -7.72
N GLY A 46 3.29 -4.47 -7.89
CA GLY A 46 3.03 -5.07 -9.19
C GLY A 46 1.54 -5.25 -9.42
N ILE A 47 1.03 -4.77 -10.54
CA ILE A 47 -0.35 -4.95 -10.99
C ILE A 47 -0.30 -5.61 -12.35
N ALA A 48 -0.84 -6.83 -12.44
CA ALA A 48 -0.94 -7.58 -13.69
C ALA A 48 -2.40 -7.66 -14.11
N GLY A 49 -2.71 -7.17 -15.31
CA GLY A 49 -3.99 -7.33 -15.97
C GLY A 49 -3.85 -8.14 -17.27
N THR A 50 -4.97 -8.38 -17.94
CA THR A 50 -5.00 -9.15 -19.18
C THR A 50 -4.22 -8.49 -20.32
N ASP A 51 -4.24 -7.16 -20.38
CA ASP A 51 -3.69 -6.36 -21.48
C ASP A 51 -2.46 -5.52 -21.06
N GLY A 52 -1.94 -5.71 -19.86
CA GLY A 52 -0.79 -4.93 -19.41
C GLY A 52 -0.35 -5.21 -17.99
N VAL A 53 0.82 -4.67 -17.66
CA VAL A 53 1.46 -4.77 -16.36
C VAL A 53 1.95 -3.39 -15.95
N LEU A 54 1.67 -3.01 -14.71
CA LEU A 54 2.21 -1.82 -14.06
C LEU A 54 3.11 -2.27 -12.90
N THR A 55 4.34 -1.79 -12.87
CA THR A 55 5.26 -1.96 -11.74
C THR A 55 5.67 -0.60 -11.20
N ILE A 56 5.62 -0.45 -9.89
CA ILE A 56 6.04 0.75 -9.16
C ILE A 56 7.15 0.31 -8.21
N ASP A 57 8.36 0.87 -8.35
CA ASP A 57 9.43 0.78 -7.36
C ASP A 57 9.68 2.18 -6.77
N ASP A 58 9.22 2.39 -5.54
CA ASP A 58 9.30 3.67 -4.83
C ASP A 58 10.72 3.98 -4.31
N THR A 59 11.71 3.10 -4.55
CA THR A 59 13.13 3.38 -4.27
C THR A 59 13.81 4.25 -5.32
N HIS A 60 13.01 4.95 -6.15
CA HIS A 60 13.46 5.74 -7.31
C HIS A 60 14.14 4.91 -8.39
N ARG A 61 13.82 3.60 -8.47
CA ARG A 61 14.29 2.80 -9.61
C ARG A 61 13.47 3.13 -10.84
N ASP A 62 12.16 2.84 -10.86
CA ASP A 62 11.28 3.15 -11.99
C ASP A 62 9.77 2.95 -11.67
N ILE A 63 8.92 3.61 -12.47
CA ILE A 63 7.50 3.25 -12.66
C ILE A 63 7.33 2.84 -14.11
N VAL A 64 7.03 1.56 -14.37
CA VAL A 64 6.95 1.00 -15.72
C VAL A 64 5.56 0.50 -16.00
N LEU A 65 4.96 1.00 -17.08
CA LEU A 65 3.71 0.49 -17.64
C LEU A 65 4.02 -0.20 -18.98
N ALA A 66 3.69 -1.48 -19.10
CA ALA A 66 3.78 -2.23 -20.34
C ALA A 66 2.37 -2.69 -20.76
N VAL A 67 2.01 -2.50 -22.03
CA VAL A 67 0.65 -2.76 -22.53
C VAL A 67 0.66 -3.48 -23.87
N SER A 68 -0.42 -4.23 -24.16
CA SER A 68 -0.63 -4.93 -25.44
C SER A 68 -1.22 -4.02 -26.53
N LYS A 69 -1.67 -2.82 -26.17
CA LYS A 69 -2.28 -1.81 -27.07
C LYS A 69 -1.62 -0.45 -26.85
N PRO A 70 -1.33 0.31 -27.92
CA PRO A 70 -0.74 1.64 -27.80
C PRO A 70 -1.55 2.57 -26.90
N GLN A 71 -0.85 3.35 -26.07
CA GLN A 71 -1.46 4.44 -25.29
C GLN A 71 -1.53 5.73 -26.13
N GLN A 72 -2.45 6.64 -25.79
CA GLN A 72 -2.50 7.97 -26.44
C GLN A 72 -1.27 8.80 -26.07
N GLU A 73 -0.84 9.66 -27.00
CA GLU A 73 0.46 10.31 -26.96
C GLU A 73 0.57 11.40 -25.89
N GLY A 74 1.62 11.36 -25.07
CA GLY A 74 1.94 12.44 -24.12
C GLY A 74 2.71 13.60 -24.76
N TYR A 75 3.79 13.32 -25.50
CA TYR A 75 4.69 14.37 -26.03
C TYR A 75 5.42 14.00 -27.36
N ARG A 76 5.22 12.80 -27.93
CA ARG A 76 5.89 12.37 -29.17
C ARG A 76 5.00 11.44 -30.01
N PRO A 77 4.84 11.69 -31.33
CA PRO A 77 3.92 10.95 -32.16
C PRO A 77 4.47 9.63 -32.71
N ASP A 78 4.63 8.65 -31.83
CA ASP A 78 4.93 7.27 -32.22
C ASP A 78 3.88 6.31 -31.64
N PRO A 79 2.91 5.85 -32.46
CA PRO A 79 1.84 4.96 -32.02
C PRO A 79 2.30 3.51 -31.83
N SER A 80 3.58 3.18 -32.05
CA SER A 80 4.12 1.82 -31.86
C SER A 80 4.68 1.56 -30.45
N ARG A 81 4.71 2.59 -29.58
CA ARG A 81 5.23 2.48 -28.22
C ARG A 81 4.31 1.64 -27.32
N LEU A 82 4.89 0.65 -26.64
CA LEU A 82 4.18 -0.27 -25.74
C LEU A 82 4.65 -0.19 -24.28
N VAL A 83 5.69 0.60 -23.99
CA VAL A 83 6.27 0.76 -22.65
C VAL A 83 6.42 2.24 -22.31
N ASP A 84 5.91 2.63 -21.14
CA ASP A 84 5.93 3.98 -20.60
C ASP A 84 6.64 4.04 -19.24
N PHE A 85 7.58 4.99 -19.08
CA PHE A 85 8.17 5.37 -17.80
C PHE A 85 7.37 6.52 -17.22
N MET A 86 6.38 6.22 -16.38
CA MET A 86 5.33 7.19 -16.01
C MET A 86 5.80 8.28 -15.03
N GLY A 87 6.94 8.11 -14.36
CA GLY A 87 7.30 8.95 -13.21
C GLY A 87 8.79 9.04 -12.87
N SER A 88 9.69 9.02 -13.85
CA SER A 88 11.10 9.34 -13.57
C SER A 88 11.26 10.84 -13.29
N TYR A 89 10.94 11.27 -12.06
CA TYR A 89 11.21 12.61 -11.54
C TYR A 89 11.42 12.56 -10.00
N PRO A 90 12.22 13.46 -9.39
CA PRO A 90 12.67 13.36 -8.00
C PRO A 90 11.54 13.42 -6.96
N PRO A 91 11.72 12.85 -5.75
CA PRO A 91 10.72 12.84 -4.69
C PRO A 91 10.66 14.17 -3.92
N GLY A 92 10.04 15.18 -4.51
CA GLY A 92 9.76 16.47 -3.86
C GLY A 92 11.01 17.32 -3.55
N ASP A 93 10.89 18.64 -3.72
CA ASP A 93 12.04 19.57 -3.63
C ASP A 93 12.01 20.60 -2.51
N ILE A 94 13.15 20.77 -1.83
CA ILE A 94 13.31 21.76 -0.77
C ILE A 94 12.90 23.16 -1.26
N ALA A 95 12.07 23.85 -0.48
CA ALA A 95 11.95 25.29 -0.59
C ALA A 95 11.96 25.95 0.79
N LEU A 96 12.92 26.85 1.02
CA LEU A 96 12.97 28.23 0.47
C LEU A 96 11.80 29.08 0.96
N GLY A 97 11.35 28.77 2.16
CA GLY A 97 10.05 29.23 2.57
C GLY A 97 8.92 28.55 1.79
N GLU A 98 9.16 27.39 1.14
CA GLU A 98 8.28 26.18 1.11
C GLU A 98 8.57 25.07 0.06
N LEU A 99 9.14 23.91 0.48
CA LEU A 99 9.24 22.62 -0.26
C LEU A 99 7.88 22.02 -0.48
N ARG A 100 7.58 21.63 -1.70
CA ARG A 100 6.22 21.28 -2.07
C ARG A 100 6.20 20.17 -3.11
N GLY A 101 6.29 18.93 -2.63
CA GLY A 101 6.04 17.73 -3.44
C GLY A 101 4.57 17.29 -3.38
N PRO A 102 4.28 16.01 -3.69
CA PRO A 102 2.94 15.44 -3.67
C PRO A 102 2.15 15.70 -2.36
N MET A 103 2.85 15.79 -1.23
CA MET A 103 2.27 16.12 0.08
C MET A 103 1.64 17.51 0.16
N ARG A 104 2.17 18.51 -0.58
CA ARG A 104 1.51 19.83 -0.72
C ARG A 104 0.16 19.66 -1.37
N GLU A 105 0.16 19.00 -2.51
CA GLU A 105 -0.98 18.92 -3.42
C GLU A 105 -2.13 18.16 -2.74
N GLU A 106 -1.80 17.10 -2.01
CA GLU A 106 -2.75 16.39 -1.15
C GLU A 106 -3.36 17.34 -0.09
N THR A 107 -2.52 18.11 0.60
CA THR A 107 -2.96 19.04 1.65
C THR A 107 -3.84 20.16 1.10
N GLU A 108 -3.44 20.79 -0.01
CA GLU A 108 -4.22 21.86 -0.65
C GLU A 108 -5.54 21.33 -1.23
N SER A 109 -5.55 20.11 -1.78
CA SER A 109 -6.78 19.44 -2.24
C SER A 109 -7.77 19.26 -1.09
N TRP A 110 -7.30 18.83 0.08
CA TRP A 110 -8.16 18.70 1.26
C TRP A 110 -8.68 20.05 1.75
N LEU A 111 -7.83 21.08 1.82
CA LEU A 111 -8.24 22.43 2.24
C LEU A 111 -9.30 23.03 1.29
N ASN A 112 -9.11 22.85 -0.01
CA ASN A 112 -10.07 23.27 -1.03
C ASN A 112 -11.41 22.54 -0.89
N HIS A 113 -11.38 21.25 -0.57
CA HIS A 113 -12.60 20.49 -0.32
C HIS A 113 -13.40 21.05 0.86
N VAL A 114 -12.76 21.22 2.03
CA VAL A 114 -13.46 21.69 3.23
C VAL A 114 -13.85 23.17 3.15
N SER A 115 -13.07 23.99 2.43
CA SER A 115 -13.31 25.44 2.35
C SER A 115 -14.26 25.85 1.23
N LEU A 116 -14.22 25.15 0.10
CA LEU A 116 -14.92 25.54 -1.13
C LEU A 116 -15.88 24.46 -1.66
N GLY A 117 -15.93 23.27 -1.04
CA GLY A 117 -16.76 22.16 -1.50
C GLY A 117 -16.26 21.51 -2.80
N LEU A 118 -14.99 21.71 -3.16
CA LEU A 118 -14.40 21.10 -4.35
C LEU A 118 -14.19 19.59 -4.15
N PRO A 119 -14.21 18.76 -5.22
CA PRO A 119 -13.86 17.35 -5.12
C PRO A 119 -12.42 17.14 -4.62
N THR A 120 -12.16 16.01 -3.94
CA THR A 120 -10.82 15.62 -3.47
C THR A 120 -10.60 14.12 -3.64
N HIS A 121 -9.34 13.72 -3.82
CA HIS A 121 -8.92 12.32 -3.85
C HIS A 121 -8.75 11.71 -2.44
N ALA A 122 -8.84 12.53 -1.39
CA ALA A 122 -8.73 12.08 -0.01
C ALA A 122 -9.86 11.09 0.34
N ALA A 123 -9.49 10.03 1.05
CA ALA A 123 -10.46 9.05 1.52
C ALA A 123 -11.44 9.68 2.54
N THR A 124 -12.70 9.28 2.44
CA THR A 124 -13.72 9.55 3.46
C THR A 124 -13.44 8.75 4.74
N ALA A 125 -14.04 9.18 5.86
CA ALA A 125 -13.95 8.44 7.11
C ALA A 125 -14.50 7.00 7.00
N ALA A 126 -15.54 6.80 6.18
CA ALA A 126 -16.11 5.47 5.94
C ALA A 126 -15.14 4.56 5.17
N GLU A 127 -14.47 5.09 4.14
CA GLU A 127 -13.44 4.36 3.39
C GLU A 127 -12.24 4.03 4.29
N ALA A 128 -11.76 4.99 5.07
CA ALA A 128 -10.68 4.77 6.03
C ALA A 128 -11.05 3.69 7.08
N HIS A 129 -12.28 3.75 7.61
CA HIS A 129 -12.78 2.73 8.54
C HIS A 129 -12.84 1.35 7.89
N ASN A 130 -13.31 1.26 6.64
CA ASN A 130 -13.32 0.01 5.90
C ASN A 130 -11.91 -0.59 5.75
N ARG A 131 -10.89 0.24 5.45
CA ARG A 131 -9.49 -0.22 5.37
C ARG A 131 -8.93 -0.65 6.72
N LEU A 132 -9.30 0.04 7.80
CA LEU A 132 -8.95 -0.38 9.17
C LEU A 132 -9.56 -1.74 9.53
N ILE A 133 -10.81 -1.99 9.18
CA ILE A 133 -11.45 -3.29 9.42
C ILE A 133 -10.76 -4.41 8.61
N LEU A 134 -10.29 -4.11 7.40
CA LEU A 134 -9.50 -5.06 6.60
C LEU A 134 -8.17 -5.42 7.27
N THR A 135 -7.44 -4.44 7.82
CA THR A 135 -6.19 -4.73 8.56
C THR A 135 -6.44 -5.52 9.83
N LYS A 136 -7.53 -5.24 10.54
CA LYS A 136 -7.97 -6.05 11.69
C LYS A 136 -8.32 -7.49 11.31
N ALA A 137 -8.91 -7.70 10.13
CA ALA A 137 -9.20 -9.03 9.63
C ALA A 137 -7.93 -9.83 9.32
N LEU A 138 -6.87 -9.17 8.83
CA LEU A 138 -5.57 -9.81 8.63
C LEU A 138 -4.97 -10.27 9.97
N ASP A 139 -5.03 -9.44 11.01
CA ASP A 139 -4.59 -9.83 12.35
C ASP A 139 -5.40 -11.02 12.90
N LEU A 140 -6.72 -10.99 12.71
CA LEU A 140 -7.61 -12.09 13.12
C LEU A 140 -7.28 -13.39 12.36
N SER A 141 -7.11 -13.31 11.04
CA SER A 141 -6.69 -14.44 10.19
C SER A 141 -5.36 -15.02 10.65
N ALA A 142 -4.38 -14.18 10.96
CA ALA A 142 -3.07 -14.62 11.47
C ALA A 142 -3.20 -15.35 12.81
N ARG A 143 -4.04 -14.86 13.74
CA ARG A 143 -4.32 -15.53 15.02
C ARG A 143 -5.01 -16.88 14.83
N LEU A 144 -6.03 -16.93 13.97
CA LEU A 144 -6.84 -18.13 13.73
C LEU A 144 -6.16 -19.12 12.78
N LYS A 145 -5.09 -18.72 12.09
CA LYS A 145 -4.35 -19.51 11.09
C LYS A 145 -5.25 -20.05 9.98
N ARG A 146 -6.25 -19.25 9.58
CA ARG A 146 -7.20 -19.60 8.51
C ARG A 146 -7.76 -18.33 7.86
N PRO A 147 -8.20 -18.40 6.60
CA PRO A 147 -8.92 -17.29 5.97
C PRO A 147 -10.15 -16.88 6.78
N VAL A 148 -10.43 -15.57 6.79
CA VAL A 148 -11.63 -14.99 7.40
C VAL A 148 -12.48 -14.32 6.33
N PRO A 149 -13.82 -14.52 6.34
CA PRO A 149 -14.70 -13.81 5.43
C PRO A 149 -14.77 -12.32 5.81
N LEU A 150 -14.92 -11.46 4.81
CA LEU A 150 -15.08 -10.01 4.99
C LEU A 150 -16.52 -9.57 4.68
N PRO A 151 -17.03 -8.49 5.31
CA PRO A 151 -16.37 -7.73 6.39
C PRO A 151 -16.44 -8.48 7.73
N ILE A 152 -15.46 -8.23 8.61
CA ILE A 152 -15.54 -8.65 10.02
C ILE A 152 -16.23 -7.57 10.85
N SER A 153 -16.89 -7.98 11.94
CA SER A 153 -17.41 -7.07 12.95
C SER A 153 -16.37 -6.76 14.03
N ALA A 154 -16.63 -5.73 14.84
CA ALA A 154 -15.83 -5.46 16.04
C ALA A 154 -15.89 -6.59 17.08
N GLN A 155 -16.95 -7.41 17.07
CA GLN A 155 -17.09 -8.56 17.96
C GLN A 155 -16.20 -9.71 17.50
N ASP A 156 -16.15 -9.98 16.19
CA ASP A 156 -15.28 -11.02 15.60
C ASP A 156 -13.79 -10.77 15.93
N GLU A 157 -13.38 -9.50 15.93
CA GLU A 157 -12.00 -9.11 16.30
C GLU A 157 -11.68 -9.44 17.77
N ARG A 158 -12.64 -9.19 18.67
CA ARG A 158 -12.51 -9.41 20.12
C ARG A 158 -12.60 -10.89 20.50
N GLU A 159 -13.50 -11.67 19.89
CA GLU A 159 -13.68 -13.09 20.20
C GLU A 159 -12.49 -13.94 19.72
N GLY A 160 -11.75 -13.47 18.71
CA GLY A 160 -10.43 -14.01 18.34
C GLY A 160 -9.33 -13.79 19.37
N VAL A 161 -9.61 -13.12 20.49
CA VAL A 161 -8.70 -12.89 21.64
C VAL A 161 -9.02 -13.91 22.75
N ALA A 162 -8.91 -15.20 22.47
CA ALA A 162 -8.73 -16.16 23.57
C ALA A 162 -7.32 -15.92 24.14
N PRO A 163 -7.14 -15.80 25.47
CA PRO A 163 -5.85 -15.48 26.05
C PRO A 163 -4.83 -16.54 25.66
N ALA A 164 -3.64 -16.10 25.25
CA ALA A 164 -2.50 -16.97 25.07
C ALA A 164 -2.29 -17.72 26.40
N ARG A 165 -2.65 -19.01 26.44
CA ARG A 165 -2.30 -19.87 27.57
C ARG A 165 -0.80 -19.77 27.76
N GLU A 166 -0.38 -19.39 28.97
CA GLU A 166 0.98 -19.53 29.45
C GLU A 166 1.55 -20.85 28.93
N ARG A 167 2.59 -20.78 28.09
CA ARG A 167 3.41 -21.95 27.85
C ARG A 167 4.18 -22.19 29.13
N ALA A 168 3.69 -23.18 29.87
CA ALA A 168 4.31 -23.73 31.05
C ALA A 168 5.81 -23.91 30.86
N SER A 169 6.55 -23.42 31.83
CA SER A 169 7.90 -23.82 32.17
C SER A 169 8.03 -25.35 32.21
N VAL A 170 8.94 -25.90 31.40
CA VAL A 170 9.78 -27.06 31.73
C VAL A 170 11.16 -26.80 31.15
#